data_AF-A0A943PWC5-F1
#
_entry.id   AF-A0A943PWC5-F1
#
_cell.length_a   1.000
_cell.length_b   1.000
_cell.length_c   1.000
_cell.angle_alpha   90.00
_cell.angle_beta   90.00
_cell.angle_gamma   90.00
#
_symmetry.space_group_name_H-M   'P 1'
#
loop_
_entity.id
_entity.type
_entity.pdbx_description
1 polymer ?
#
loop_
_entity_poly.entity_id
_entity_poly.type
_entity_poly.pdbx_seq_one_letter_code
_entity_poly.pdbx_strand_id
1 'polypeptide(L)'
;MQIQSQNLGKCQPNFQALRISSITKGSRKIDIYSLTSKDKFFAEKMLNIAKGQKFAEDSKLLGAPSVRNVYDTALKKVKHLDTHPYDRVILSVEDGKKVTGVLNIGGQGDSVVEGLAVWNNDRLTRDSLVVSALKDTSRSYGDFSALILPTASEPANTKAYFRRLGFKTPKDFGNKDLMVEGENLQTVIPKAQKAMNADETKDFTYRYYTDLAKMFDLDV
;
A
#
# COMPACT_ATOMS: atom_id res chain seq x y z
N MET A 1 -6.79 -49.68 -16.24
CA MET A 1 -6.07 -48.41 -16.44
C MET A 1 -6.20 -47.62 -15.14
N GLN A 2 -5.16 -47.60 -14.32
CA GLN A 2 -5.15 -46.91 -13.03
C GLN A 2 -4.92 -45.41 -13.29
N ILE A 3 -5.90 -44.57 -12.94
CA ILE A 3 -5.70 -43.12 -12.95
C ILE A 3 -4.81 -42.81 -11.75
N GLN A 4 -3.51 -42.65 -11.99
CA GLN A 4 -2.60 -42.15 -10.98
C GLN A 4 -3.01 -40.73 -10.61
N SER A 5 -3.24 -40.52 -9.31
CA SER A 5 -3.44 -39.22 -8.70
C SER A 5 -2.31 -38.28 -9.12
N GLN A 6 -2.64 -37.25 -9.90
CA GLN A 6 -1.75 -36.10 -10.01
C GLN A 6 -1.61 -35.49 -8.63
N ASN A 7 -0.39 -35.48 -8.10
CA ASN A 7 -0.04 -34.72 -6.90
C ASN A 7 -0.39 -33.24 -7.16
N LEU A 8 -1.53 -32.80 -6.64
CA LEU A 8 -2.05 -31.42 -6.72
C LEU A 8 -1.10 -30.36 -6.09
N GLY A 9 -0.02 -30.77 -5.42
CA GLY A 9 0.91 -29.88 -4.71
C GLY A 9 2.08 -29.29 -5.51
N LYS A 10 2.11 -29.36 -6.85
CA LYS A 10 3.25 -28.84 -7.67
C LYS A 10 2.92 -27.87 -8.80
N CYS A 11 1.65 -27.49 -8.99
CA CYS A 11 1.25 -26.52 -10.01
C CYS A 11 0.69 -25.22 -9.43
N GLN A 12 1.25 -24.75 -8.33
CA GLN A 12 1.03 -23.36 -7.92
C GLN A 12 1.93 -22.46 -8.75
N PRO A 13 1.38 -21.47 -9.47
CA PRO A 13 2.20 -20.41 -10.04
C PRO A 13 2.98 -19.76 -8.88
N ASN A 14 4.30 -19.59 -9.01
CA ASN A 14 5.08 -18.90 -7.99
C ASN A 14 4.54 -17.46 -7.80
N PHE A 15 3.84 -17.19 -6.69
CA PHE A 15 3.34 -15.87 -6.30
C PHE A 15 4.37 -15.17 -5.43
N GLN A 16 4.58 -13.87 -5.64
CA GLN A 16 5.74 -13.16 -5.08
C GLN A 16 5.49 -11.64 -5.00
N ALA A 17 5.14 -11.17 -3.81
CA ALA A 17 5.11 -9.75 -3.50
C ALA A 17 6.45 -9.28 -2.91
N LEU A 18 6.79 -8.02 -3.15
CA LEU A 18 8.01 -7.42 -2.63
C LEU A 18 7.74 -6.87 -1.23
N ARG A 19 8.34 -7.46 -0.19
CA ARG A 19 8.25 -6.84 1.15
C ARG A 19 9.13 -5.60 1.20
N ILE A 20 8.52 -4.43 1.34
CA ILE A 20 9.22 -3.14 1.28
C ILE A 20 9.45 -2.49 2.64
N SER A 21 8.81 -2.90 3.74
CA SER A 21 9.17 -2.43 5.09
C SER A 21 8.58 -3.34 6.17
N SER A 22 9.11 -3.24 7.39
CA SER A 22 8.55 -3.89 8.59
C SER A 22 8.55 -2.89 9.74
N ILE A 23 7.37 -2.58 10.25
CA ILE A 23 7.13 -1.62 11.32
C ILE A 23 6.72 -2.38 12.58
N THR A 24 7.32 -2.04 13.72
CA THR A 24 7.04 -2.63 15.02
C THR A 24 6.70 -1.55 16.05
N LYS A 25 5.67 -1.79 16.85
CA LYS A 25 5.31 -0.93 17.98
C LYS A 25 4.77 -1.77 19.13
N GLY A 26 5.55 -1.90 20.19
CA GLY A 26 5.26 -2.87 21.25
C GLY A 26 5.24 -4.29 20.67
N SER A 27 4.16 -5.03 20.90
CA SER A 27 3.98 -6.38 20.35
C SER A 27 3.45 -6.41 18.91
N ARG A 28 2.98 -5.28 18.37
CA ARG A 28 2.39 -5.23 17.02
C ARG A 28 3.49 -5.21 15.96
N LYS A 29 3.34 -6.03 14.93
CA LYS A 29 4.20 -6.02 13.74
C LYS A 29 3.38 -5.87 12.46
N ILE A 30 3.72 -4.87 11.66
CA ILE A 30 3.10 -4.60 10.35
C ILE A 30 4.18 -4.72 9.28
N ASP A 31 4.07 -5.73 8.43
CA ASP A 31 4.88 -5.87 7.22
C ASP A 31 4.16 -5.17 6.05
N ILE A 32 4.90 -4.38 5.27
CA ILE A 32 4.37 -3.69 4.08
C ILE A 32 4.88 -4.38 2.82
N TYR A 33 3.97 -4.67 1.90
CA TYR A 33 4.24 -5.39 0.66
C TYR A 33 3.82 -4.55 -0.55
N SER A 34 4.68 -4.44 -1.55
CA SER A 34 4.34 -3.95 -2.88
C SER A 34 4.03 -5.15 -3.78
N LEU A 35 2.81 -5.19 -4.32
CA LEU A 35 2.37 -6.25 -5.21
C LEU A 35 2.93 -6.04 -6.62
N THR A 36 3.07 -7.15 -7.34
CA THR A 36 3.48 -7.19 -8.75
C THR A 36 2.41 -7.88 -9.58
N SER A 37 2.51 -7.83 -10.91
CA SER A 37 1.60 -8.55 -11.81
C SER A 37 1.59 -10.08 -11.59
N LYS A 38 2.63 -10.62 -10.97
CA LYS A 38 2.71 -12.04 -10.58
C LYS A 38 1.72 -12.38 -9.46
N ASP A 39 1.28 -11.41 -8.66
CA ASP A 39 0.37 -11.60 -7.53
C ASP A 39 -1.11 -11.63 -7.92
N LYS A 40 -1.43 -11.74 -9.22
CA LYS A 40 -2.81 -11.72 -9.74
C LYS A 40 -3.74 -12.75 -9.09
N PHE A 41 -3.27 -13.97 -8.84
CA PHE A 41 -4.07 -15.02 -8.21
C PHE A 41 -4.35 -14.71 -6.74
N PHE A 42 -3.34 -14.23 -6.01
CA PHE A 42 -3.50 -13.75 -4.65
C PHE A 42 -4.57 -12.65 -4.61
N ALA A 43 -4.47 -11.66 -5.50
CA ALA A 43 -5.45 -10.58 -5.60
C ALA A 43 -6.88 -11.10 -5.91
N GLU A 44 -7.03 -12.04 -6.84
CA GLU A 44 -8.31 -12.66 -7.18
C GLU A 44 -8.93 -13.44 -6.00
N LYS A 45 -8.12 -14.24 -5.29
CA LYS A 45 -8.57 -14.98 -4.10
C LYS A 45 -8.99 -14.03 -2.99
N MET A 46 -8.21 -12.99 -2.73
CA MET A 46 -8.52 -11.97 -1.73
C MET A 46 -9.79 -11.18 -2.08
N LEU A 47 -10.00 -10.81 -3.34
CA LEU A 47 -11.26 -10.20 -3.81
C LEU A 47 -12.47 -11.12 -3.57
N ASN A 48 -12.32 -12.42 -3.80
CA ASN A 48 -13.37 -13.40 -3.55
C ASN A 48 -13.69 -13.54 -2.06
N ILE A 49 -12.67 -13.63 -1.20
CA ILE A 49 -12.83 -13.65 0.26
C ILE A 49 -13.53 -12.38 0.75
N ALA A 50 -13.14 -11.22 0.20
CA ALA A 50 -13.69 -9.93 0.58
C ALA A 50 -15.19 -9.80 0.28
N LYS A 51 -15.79 -10.58 -0.63
CA LYS A 51 -17.24 -10.52 -0.93
C LYS A 51 -18.11 -10.75 0.32
N GLY A 52 -17.69 -11.63 1.22
CA GLY A 52 -18.40 -11.93 2.46
C GLY A 52 -18.02 -11.06 3.66
N GLN A 53 -17.00 -10.20 3.52
CA GLN A 53 -16.46 -9.44 4.64
C GLN A 53 -17.14 -8.07 4.82
N LYS A 54 -17.29 -7.64 6.08
CA LYS A 54 -17.61 -6.25 6.38
C LYS A 54 -16.31 -5.50 6.63
N PHE A 55 -16.15 -4.35 5.98
CA PHE A 55 -15.04 -3.45 6.24
C PHE A 55 -15.46 -2.41 7.27
N ALA A 56 -14.67 -2.26 8.32
CA ALA A 56 -14.85 -1.15 9.25
C ALA A 56 -14.59 0.18 8.55
N GLU A 57 -15.20 1.25 9.06
CA GLU A 57 -15.04 2.59 8.51
C GLU A 57 -13.61 3.13 8.69
N ASP A 58 -13.20 3.98 7.75
CA ASP A 58 -11.98 4.75 7.81
C ASP A 58 -12.30 6.24 7.57
N SER A 59 -12.30 7.04 8.63
CA SER A 59 -12.66 8.46 8.51
C SER A 59 -11.63 9.33 7.79
N LYS A 60 -10.51 8.74 7.35
CA LYS A 60 -9.44 9.42 6.59
C LYS A 60 -9.05 8.62 5.35
N LEU A 61 -9.97 7.80 4.85
CA LEU A 61 -9.81 7.17 3.55
C LEU A 61 -9.64 8.24 2.47
N LEU A 62 -8.95 7.91 1.39
CA LEU A 62 -8.79 8.79 0.23
C LEU A 62 -9.23 8.06 -1.04
N GLY A 63 -9.72 8.83 -2.02
CA GLY A 63 -9.86 8.39 -3.41
C GLY A 63 -11.07 7.52 -3.75
N ALA A 64 -11.90 7.13 -2.78
CA ALA A 64 -13.14 6.38 -3.03
C ALA A 64 -14.18 6.63 -1.91
N PRO A 65 -15.45 6.23 -2.04
CA PRO A 65 -16.45 6.48 -1.00
C PRO A 65 -16.40 5.48 0.18
N SER A 66 -15.65 4.39 0.07
CA SER A 66 -15.59 3.37 1.13
C SER A 66 -14.28 2.58 1.08
N VAL A 67 -13.94 1.96 2.22
CA VAL A 67 -12.81 1.04 2.35
C VAL A 67 -12.87 -0.10 1.32
N ARG A 68 -14.07 -0.67 1.09
CA ARG A 68 -14.28 -1.71 0.09
C ARG A 68 -13.93 -1.22 -1.32
N ASN A 69 -14.37 -0.01 -1.68
CA ASN A 69 -14.13 0.53 -3.01
C ASN A 69 -12.63 0.74 -3.26
N VAL A 70 -11.89 1.26 -2.27
CA VAL A 70 -10.43 1.39 -2.36
C VAL A 70 -9.78 0.02 -2.54
N TYR A 71 -10.15 -0.95 -1.70
CA TYR A 71 -9.59 -2.30 -1.72
C TYR A 71 -9.85 -3.03 -3.05
N ASP A 72 -11.09 -3.04 -3.51
CA ASP A 72 -11.47 -3.73 -4.74
C ASP A 72 -10.78 -3.10 -5.96
N THR A 73 -10.69 -1.77 -5.99
CA THR A 73 -10.01 -1.05 -7.09
C THR A 73 -8.52 -1.37 -7.12
N ALA A 74 -7.87 -1.31 -5.95
CA ALA A 74 -6.45 -1.60 -5.83
C ALA A 74 -6.13 -3.05 -6.24
N LEU A 75 -6.87 -4.05 -5.74
CA LEU A 75 -6.61 -5.44 -6.08
C LEU A 75 -6.93 -5.78 -7.54
N LYS A 76 -7.96 -5.17 -8.13
CA LYS A 76 -8.26 -5.34 -9.57
C LYS A 76 -7.13 -4.79 -10.45
N LYS A 77 -6.39 -3.79 -9.99
CA LYS A 77 -5.26 -3.20 -10.70
C LYS A 77 -4.04 -4.14 -10.79
N VAL A 78 -3.86 -5.05 -9.83
CA VAL A 78 -2.68 -5.93 -9.73
C VAL A 78 -2.38 -6.67 -11.05
N LYS A 79 -3.40 -7.17 -11.74
CA LYS A 79 -3.25 -7.91 -13.01
C LYS A 79 -2.77 -7.06 -14.20
N HIS A 80 -2.71 -5.73 -14.04
CA HIS A 80 -2.33 -4.76 -15.07
C HIS A 80 -0.99 -4.07 -14.78
N LEU A 81 -0.29 -4.44 -13.70
CA LEU A 81 0.96 -3.80 -13.27
C LEU A 81 2.15 -4.09 -14.22
N ASP A 82 2.03 -5.10 -15.08
CA ASP A 82 3.02 -5.37 -16.14
C ASP A 82 2.90 -4.40 -17.32
N THR A 83 1.70 -3.90 -17.62
CA THR A 83 1.47 -2.90 -18.67
C THR A 83 1.41 -1.46 -18.14
N HIS A 84 1.40 -1.28 -16.82
CA HIS A 84 1.42 0.03 -16.14
C HIS A 84 2.56 0.06 -15.10
N PRO A 85 3.83 0.16 -15.55
CA PRO A 85 5.00 -0.08 -14.68
C PRO A 85 5.21 0.98 -13.58
N TYR A 86 4.52 2.12 -13.67
CA TYR A 86 4.58 3.19 -12.68
C TYR A 86 3.51 3.06 -11.59
N ASP A 87 2.48 2.26 -11.84
CA ASP A 87 1.44 1.97 -10.86
C ASP A 87 1.99 1.11 -9.71
N ARG A 88 1.42 1.28 -8.52
CA ARG A 88 1.75 0.48 -7.34
C ARG A 88 0.49 0.11 -6.59
N VAL A 89 0.47 -1.14 -6.12
CA VAL A 89 -0.51 -1.59 -5.12
C VAL A 89 0.27 -2.04 -3.90
N ILE A 90 0.13 -1.31 -2.80
CA ILE A 90 0.85 -1.56 -1.55
C ILE A 90 -0.14 -2.05 -0.49
N LEU A 91 0.15 -3.18 0.14
CA LEU A 91 -0.63 -3.76 1.22
C LEU A 91 0.12 -3.68 2.55
N SER A 92 -0.62 -3.48 3.64
CA SER A 92 -0.13 -3.72 4.98
C SER A 92 -0.67 -5.04 5.51
N VAL A 93 0.22 -5.85 6.09
CA VAL A 93 -0.12 -7.13 6.70
C VAL A 93 0.35 -7.15 8.14
N GLU A 94 -0.59 -7.30 9.08
CA GLU A 94 -0.31 -7.45 10.49
C GLU A 94 -0.11 -8.93 10.85
N ASP A 95 0.94 -9.18 11.64
CA ASP A 95 1.35 -10.50 12.17
C ASP A 95 1.45 -11.61 11.09
N GLY A 96 1.73 -11.21 9.85
CA GLY A 96 1.86 -12.11 8.70
C GLY A 96 0.58 -12.82 8.28
N LYS A 97 -0.60 -12.42 8.78
CA LYS A 97 -1.86 -13.15 8.55
C LYS A 97 -3.06 -12.30 8.20
N LYS A 98 -2.99 -10.98 8.42
CA LYS A 98 -4.15 -10.09 8.29
C LYS A 98 -3.82 -8.90 7.43
N VAL A 99 -4.48 -8.74 6.29
CA VAL A 99 -4.42 -7.47 5.55
C VAL A 99 -5.16 -6.41 6.37
N THR A 100 -4.48 -5.33 6.71
CA THR A 100 -5.03 -4.24 7.56
C THR A 100 -5.21 -2.93 6.82
N GLY A 101 -4.77 -2.84 5.57
CA GLY A 101 -4.82 -1.62 4.79
C GLY A 101 -4.22 -1.79 3.41
N VAL A 102 -4.52 -0.82 2.57
CA VAL A 102 -4.17 -0.80 1.15
C VAL A 102 -3.92 0.64 0.69
N LEU A 103 -2.93 0.79 -0.18
CA LEU A 103 -2.61 2.02 -0.88
C LEU A 103 -2.48 1.72 -2.37
N ASN A 104 -3.27 2.42 -3.18
CA ASN A 104 -3.25 2.38 -4.63
C ASN A 104 -2.61 3.68 -5.14
N ILE A 105 -1.55 3.54 -5.94
CA ILE A 105 -0.83 4.66 -6.55
C ILE A 105 -0.87 4.47 -8.06
N GLY A 106 -1.10 5.56 -8.78
CA GLY A 106 -0.93 5.64 -10.23
C GLY A 106 -0.17 6.91 -10.62
N GLY A 107 0.15 7.02 -11.90
CA GLY A 107 0.78 8.21 -12.47
C GLY A 107 2.14 7.94 -13.11
N GLN A 108 2.42 8.66 -14.20
CA GLN A 108 3.69 8.59 -14.93
C GLN A 108 4.49 9.86 -14.62
N GLY A 109 5.50 9.74 -13.75
CA GLY A 109 6.27 10.87 -13.23
C GLY A 109 5.91 11.16 -11.78
N ASP A 110 4.84 11.92 -11.55
CA ASP A 110 4.30 12.13 -10.20
C ASP A 110 3.47 10.93 -9.74
N SER A 111 3.77 10.46 -8.52
CA SER A 111 3.01 9.41 -7.85
C SER A 111 1.74 10.00 -7.25
N VAL A 112 0.58 9.66 -7.80
CA VAL A 112 -0.72 10.08 -7.29
C VAL A 112 -1.36 8.93 -6.51
N VAL A 113 -1.70 9.17 -5.25
CA VAL A 113 -2.52 8.23 -4.50
C VAL A 113 -3.94 8.24 -5.07
N GLU A 114 -4.33 7.17 -5.72
CA GLU A 114 -5.70 6.98 -6.21
C GLU A 114 -6.62 6.39 -5.13
N GLY A 115 -6.05 5.78 -4.10
CA GLY A 115 -6.82 5.26 -2.99
C GLY A 115 -5.97 4.90 -1.78
N LEU A 116 -6.45 5.26 -0.59
CA LEU A 116 -5.86 4.86 0.69
C LEU A 116 -6.98 4.45 1.63
N ALA A 117 -6.87 3.26 2.21
CA ALA A 117 -7.81 2.79 3.23
C ALA A 117 -7.11 1.91 4.25
N VAL A 118 -7.50 2.05 5.52
CA VAL A 118 -7.04 1.20 6.63
C VAL A 118 -8.21 0.71 7.46
N TRP A 119 -8.09 -0.50 8.00
CA TRP A 119 -9.19 -1.10 8.75
C TRP A 119 -9.23 -0.48 10.13
N ASN A 120 -10.43 -0.33 10.69
CA ASN A 120 -10.65 0.18 12.04
C ASN A 120 -10.02 1.56 12.29
N ASN A 121 -9.85 2.38 11.26
CA ASN A 121 -9.20 3.69 11.35
C ASN A 121 -7.76 3.62 11.93
N ASP A 122 -7.07 2.49 11.80
CA ASP A 122 -5.79 2.23 12.47
C ASP A 122 -4.69 3.20 12.00
N ARG A 123 -4.33 4.13 12.89
CA ARG A 123 -3.33 5.16 12.61
C ARG A 123 -1.97 4.59 12.26
N LEU A 124 -1.52 3.54 12.96
CA LEU A 124 -0.18 2.99 12.74
C LEU A 124 -0.08 2.37 11.34
N THR A 125 -1.09 1.60 10.93
CA THR A 125 -1.19 1.07 9.58
C THR A 125 -1.17 2.19 8.53
N ARG A 126 -1.95 3.26 8.73
CA ARG A 126 -2.00 4.37 7.78
C ARG A 126 -0.68 5.11 7.66
N ASP A 127 -0.06 5.43 8.80
CA ASP A 127 1.28 6.05 8.82
C ASP A 127 2.31 5.14 8.14
N SER A 128 2.26 3.82 8.36
CA SER A 128 3.18 2.85 7.75
C SER A 128 3.05 2.80 6.23
N LEU A 129 1.82 2.79 5.70
CA LEU A 129 1.55 2.83 4.26
C LEU A 129 2.05 4.14 3.63
N VAL A 130 1.70 5.27 4.23
CA VAL A 130 2.07 6.60 3.71
C VAL A 130 3.59 6.82 3.75
N VAL A 131 4.25 6.44 4.85
CA VAL A 131 5.72 6.53 4.96
C VAL A 131 6.39 5.60 3.94
N SER A 132 5.86 4.39 3.75
CA SER A 132 6.40 3.47 2.73
C SER A 132 6.24 4.00 1.32
N ALA A 133 5.13 4.71 1.03
CA ALA A 133 4.91 5.36 -0.26
C ALA A 133 5.86 6.54 -0.51
N LEU A 134 6.15 7.34 0.51
CA LEU A 134 7.16 8.41 0.42
C LEU A 134 8.54 7.81 0.07
N LYS A 135 8.91 6.70 0.73
CA LYS A 135 10.16 5.98 0.43
C LYS A 135 10.17 5.37 -0.97
N ASP A 136 9.08 4.73 -1.39
CA ASP A 136 8.94 4.13 -2.73
C ASP A 136 9.07 5.19 -3.82
N THR A 137 8.41 6.34 -3.64
CA THR A 137 8.49 7.50 -4.55
C THR A 137 9.91 8.04 -4.63
N SER A 138 10.54 8.29 -3.47
CA SER A 138 11.91 8.81 -3.39
C SER A 138 12.93 7.91 -4.08
N ARG A 139 12.76 6.58 -3.98
CA ARG A 139 13.66 5.62 -4.64
C ARG A 139 13.39 5.45 -6.13
N SER A 140 12.13 5.51 -6.55
CA SER A 140 11.74 5.21 -7.92
C SER A 140 12.09 6.34 -8.89
N TYR A 141 12.03 7.60 -8.45
CA TYR A 141 12.17 8.75 -9.33
C TYR A 141 13.02 9.91 -8.76
N GLY A 142 13.54 9.77 -7.53
CA GLY A 142 14.41 10.77 -6.91
C GLY A 142 13.72 12.13 -6.74
N ASP A 143 14.44 13.19 -7.09
CA ASP A 143 13.98 14.57 -6.92
C ASP A 143 12.96 15.01 -8.00
N PHE A 144 12.70 14.18 -9.02
CA PHE A 144 11.86 14.51 -10.18
C PHE A 144 10.39 14.09 -10.04
N SER A 145 9.96 13.62 -8.87
CA SER A 145 8.57 13.19 -8.64
C SER A 145 8.00 13.73 -7.35
N ALA A 146 6.72 14.05 -7.32
CA ALA A 146 5.97 14.24 -6.09
C ALA A 146 5.21 12.97 -5.68
N LEU A 147 4.91 12.86 -4.38
CA LEU A 147 3.81 12.03 -3.90
C LEU A 147 2.61 12.93 -3.59
N ILE A 148 1.50 12.73 -4.28
CA ILE A 148 0.30 13.57 -4.23
C ILE A 148 -0.85 12.81 -3.57
N LEU A 149 -1.56 13.45 -2.65
CA LEU A 149 -2.74 12.93 -1.97
C LEU A 149 -4.00 13.70 -2.41
N PRO A 150 -5.04 13.02 -2.93
CA PRO A 150 -6.27 13.65 -3.42
C PRO A 150 -7.08 14.17 -2.24
N THR A 151 -6.75 15.37 -1.80
CA THR A 151 -7.20 15.94 -0.54
C THR A 151 -7.91 17.27 -0.75
N ALA A 152 -8.00 17.79 -1.98
CA ALA A 152 -8.64 19.06 -2.29
C ALA A 152 -10.04 19.19 -1.65
N SER A 153 -10.89 18.16 -1.81
CA SER A 153 -12.25 18.09 -1.25
C SER A 153 -12.34 17.57 0.19
N GLU A 154 -11.23 17.10 0.76
CA GLU A 154 -11.23 16.46 2.08
C GLU A 154 -11.42 17.47 3.22
N PRO A 155 -12.01 17.04 4.35
CA PRO A 155 -12.22 17.88 5.50
C PRO A 155 -10.90 18.30 6.17
N ALA A 156 -10.95 19.37 6.95
CA ALA A 156 -9.76 19.98 7.55
C ALA A 156 -8.99 19.03 8.47
N ASN A 157 -9.68 18.12 9.17
CA ASN A 157 -9.06 17.11 10.04
C ASN A 157 -8.27 16.06 9.24
N THR A 158 -8.74 15.64 8.06
CA THR A 158 -8.02 14.76 7.14
C THR A 158 -6.79 15.46 6.59
N LYS A 159 -6.92 16.72 6.15
CA LYS A 159 -5.77 17.54 5.72
C LYS A 159 -4.73 17.72 6.82
N ALA A 160 -5.17 18.04 8.04
CA ALA A 160 -4.30 18.21 9.20
C ALA A 160 -3.54 16.92 9.53
N TYR A 161 -4.18 15.76 9.36
CA TYR A 161 -3.54 14.47 9.55
C TYR A 161 -2.33 14.29 8.63
N PHE A 162 -2.48 14.53 7.32
CA PHE A 162 -1.38 14.36 6.36
C PHE A 162 -0.32 15.46 6.48
N ARG A 163 -0.70 16.68 6.87
CA ARG A 163 0.26 17.76 7.18
C ARG A 163 1.21 17.40 8.31
N ARG A 164 0.76 16.64 9.33
CA ARG A 164 1.63 16.11 10.39
C ARG A 164 2.75 15.21 9.83
N LEU A 165 2.49 14.53 8.70
CA LEU A 165 3.47 13.68 8.02
C LEU A 165 4.36 14.47 7.03
N GLY A 166 4.22 15.80 6.98
CA GLY A 166 5.06 16.67 6.18
C GLY A 166 4.49 17.06 4.81
N PHE A 167 3.30 16.57 4.46
CA PHE A 167 2.62 16.98 3.23
C PHE A 167 2.17 18.44 3.31
N LYS A 168 2.24 19.16 2.18
CA LYS A 168 1.87 20.58 2.09
C LYS A 168 1.04 20.83 0.85
N THR A 169 0.25 21.89 0.88
CA THR A 169 -0.35 22.43 -0.33
C THR A 169 0.76 23.15 -1.10
N PRO A 170 0.98 22.86 -2.39
CA PRO A 170 1.99 23.56 -3.19
C PRO A 170 1.66 25.06 -3.25
N LYS A 171 2.70 25.89 -3.36
CA LYS A 171 2.53 27.36 -3.46
C LYS A 171 2.09 27.79 -4.84
N ASP A 172 2.57 27.07 -5.85
CA ASP A 172 2.30 27.35 -7.25
C ASP A 172 1.26 26.35 -7.78
N PHE A 173 0.40 26.84 -8.68
CA PHE A 173 -0.71 26.13 -9.31
C PHE A 173 -1.96 25.93 -8.44
N GLY A 174 -3.13 26.06 -9.06
CA GLY A 174 -4.46 25.87 -8.45
C GLY A 174 -4.74 24.46 -7.91
N ASN A 175 -3.72 23.62 -7.79
CA ASN A 175 -3.81 22.32 -7.17
C ASN A 175 -3.94 22.49 -5.64
N LYS A 176 -5.07 22.03 -5.10
CA LYS A 176 -5.38 22.09 -3.65
C LYS A 176 -5.02 20.79 -2.93
N ASP A 177 -4.49 19.81 -3.65
CA ASP A 177 -4.02 18.55 -3.09
C ASP A 177 -2.74 18.74 -2.30
N LEU A 178 -2.65 18.00 -1.21
CA LEU A 178 -1.46 17.89 -0.40
C LEU A 178 -0.44 17.00 -1.11
N MET A 179 0.80 17.45 -1.16
CA MET A 179 1.89 16.70 -1.76
C MET A 179 3.20 16.83 -0.98
N VAL A 180 4.15 15.99 -1.32
CA VAL A 180 5.57 16.15 -1.01
C VAL A 180 6.33 16.07 -2.34
N GLU A 181 6.95 17.18 -2.73
CA GLU A 181 7.79 17.26 -3.93
C GLU A 181 9.07 16.46 -3.76
N GLY A 182 9.66 16.02 -4.88
CA GLY A 182 10.80 15.11 -4.91
C GLY A 182 11.99 15.63 -4.12
N GLU A 183 12.41 16.86 -4.41
CA GLU A 183 13.49 17.56 -3.69
C GLU A 183 13.30 17.61 -2.16
N ASN A 184 12.05 17.51 -1.69
CA ASN A 184 11.69 17.58 -0.28
C ASN A 184 11.60 16.19 0.37
N LEU A 185 11.53 15.10 -0.40
CA LEU A 185 11.32 13.74 0.12
C LEU A 185 12.39 13.33 1.13
N GLN A 186 13.67 13.59 0.84
CA GLN A 186 14.79 13.25 1.74
C GLN A 186 14.68 13.92 3.12
N THR A 187 14.08 15.11 3.18
CA THR A 187 13.89 15.84 4.46
C THR A 187 12.59 15.49 5.17
N VAL A 188 11.56 15.08 4.41
CA VAL A 188 10.23 14.76 4.93
C VAL A 188 10.17 13.33 5.47
N ILE A 189 10.80 12.36 4.80
CA ILE A 189 10.78 10.95 5.20
C ILE A 189 11.21 10.76 6.67
N PRO A 190 12.35 11.30 7.14
CA PRO A 190 12.75 11.15 8.55
C PRO A 190 11.77 11.77 9.54
N LYS A 191 11.14 12.89 9.17
CA LYS A 191 10.12 13.56 10.00
C LYS A 191 8.84 12.73 10.07
N ALA A 192 8.41 12.17 8.95
CA ALA A 192 7.24 11.30 8.87
C ALA A 192 7.45 10.01 9.66
N GLN A 193 8.63 9.38 9.55
CA GLN A 193 9.02 8.22 10.36
C GLN A 193 9.00 8.55 11.86
N LYS A 194 9.58 9.68 12.27
CA LYS A 194 9.52 10.13 13.67
C LYS A 194 8.08 10.37 14.14
N ALA A 195 7.23 10.96 13.29
CA ALA A 195 5.83 11.23 13.59
C ALA A 195 4.97 9.96 13.69
N MET A 196 5.31 8.90 12.97
CA MET A 196 4.70 7.57 13.09
C MET A 196 4.89 6.98 14.49
N ASN A 197 5.99 7.33 15.17
CA ASN A 197 6.29 6.89 16.54
C ASN A 197 6.25 5.36 16.66
N ALA A 198 7.01 4.68 15.82
CA ALA A 198 7.19 3.23 15.78
C ALA A 198 8.58 2.91 15.22
N ASP A 199 9.10 1.74 15.54
CA ASP A 199 10.40 1.29 15.06
C ASP A 199 10.26 0.65 13.69
N GLU A 200 11.22 0.88 12.81
CA GLU A 200 11.30 0.21 11.52
C GLU A 200 12.45 -0.79 11.57
N THR A 201 12.10 -2.07 11.65
CA THR A 201 13.05 -3.17 11.92
C THR A 201 13.61 -3.82 10.65
N LYS A 202 12.96 -3.58 9.51
CA LYS A 202 13.54 -3.81 8.19
C LYS A 202 13.37 -2.57 7.36
N ASP A 203 14.52 -2.04 6.95
CA ASP A 203 14.57 -0.93 6.02
C ASP A 203 14.20 -1.40 4.61
N PHE A 204 13.87 -0.44 3.77
CA PHE A 204 13.25 -0.72 2.49
C PHE A 204 14.14 -1.57 1.57
N THR A 205 13.71 -2.81 1.25
CA THR A 205 14.51 -3.76 0.45
C THR A 205 13.67 -4.54 -0.56
N TYR A 206 13.84 -4.30 -1.86
CA TYR A 206 13.27 -5.14 -2.92
C TYR A 206 13.94 -6.52 -3.07
N ARG A 207 14.73 -6.96 -2.08
CA ARG A 207 15.54 -8.18 -2.19
C ARG A 207 14.78 -9.45 -1.85
N TYR A 208 13.67 -9.34 -1.12
CA TYR A 208 12.94 -10.50 -0.61
C TYR A 208 11.53 -10.53 -1.15
N TYR A 209 11.32 -11.39 -2.13
CA TYR A 209 9.99 -11.80 -2.56
C TYR A 209 9.38 -12.72 -1.49
N THR A 210 8.14 -12.42 -1.11
CA THR A 210 7.34 -13.25 -0.21
C THR A 210 6.16 -13.81 -1.00
N ASP A 211 5.98 -15.13 -0.92
CA ASP A 211 4.78 -15.77 -1.43
C ASP A 211 3.59 -15.48 -0.49
N LEU A 212 2.78 -14.50 -0.89
CA LEU A 212 1.62 -14.10 -0.10
C LEU A 212 0.49 -15.14 -0.17
N ALA A 213 0.34 -15.89 -1.27
CA ALA A 213 -0.70 -16.91 -1.36
C ALA A 213 -0.43 -18.02 -0.33
N LYS A 214 0.83 -18.47 -0.27
CA LYS A 214 1.29 -19.43 0.74
C LYS A 214 1.19 -18.88 2.17
N MET A 215 1.58 -17.63 2.39
CA MET A 215 1.51 -17.01 3.73
C MET A 215 0.07 -16.92 4.27
N PHE A 216 -0.91 -16.75 3.37
CA PHE A 216 -2.32 -16.68 3.71
C PHE A 216 -3.06 -18.01 3.55
N ASP A 217 -2.36 -19.13 3.31
CA ASP A 217 -2.94 -20.46 3.10
C ASP A 217 -4.03 -20.48 1.99
N LEU A 218 -3.83 -19.72 0.90
CA LEU A 218 -4.79 -19.58 -0.22
C LEU A 218 -4.64 -20.64 -1.31
N ASP A 219 -3.64 -21.49 -1.13
CA ASP A 219 -3.08 -22.48 -2.04
C ASP A 219 -3.88 -23.82 -2.05
N VAL A 220 -5.15 -23.76 -1.65
CA VAL A 220 -6.09 -24.89 -1.58
C VAL A 220 -6.95 -24.99 -2.83
#